data_AF-A0A529QB26-F1
#
_entry.id   AF-A0A529QB26-F1
#
_cell.length_a   1.000
_cell.length_b   1.000
_cell.length_c   1.000
_cell.angle_alpha   90.00
_cell.angle_beta   90.00
_cell.angle_gamma   90.00
#
_symmetry.space_group_name_H-M   'P 1'
#
loop_
_entity.id
_entity.type
_entity.pdbx_description
1 polymer ?
#
loop_
_entity_poly.entity_id
_entity_poly.type
_entity_poly.pdbx_seq_one_letter_code
_entity_poly.pdbx_strand_id
1 'polypeptide(L)' 'LTSQIDLDLEVNRASRGREQPQPVGDTLLPAALTERLVPAPEKPKDEDQELDANAVFAKLSALKSKDKGEDDEQE' A
#
# COMPACT_ATOMS: atom_id res chain seq x y z
N LEU A 1 7.94 -1.79 29.10
CA LEU A 1 6.65 -2.44 28.78
C LEU A 1 5.59 -1.65 29.52
N THR A 2 4.82 -0.79 28.82
CA THR A 2 3.64 -0.17 29.43
C THR A 2 2.61 -1.27 29.66
N SER A 3 1.94 -1.31 30.81
CA SER A 3 0.94 -2.34 31.05
C SER A 3 -0.23 -2.18 30.07
N GLN A 4 -0.99 -3.24 29.82
CA GLN A 4 -2.19 -3.15 28.97
C GLN A 4 -3.16 -2.08 29.49
N ILE A 5 -3.24 -1.91 30.82
CA ILE A 5 -4.06 -0.89 31.47
C ILE A 5 -3.57 0.53 31.13
N ASP A 6 -2.24 0.75 31.13
CA ASP A 6 -1.67 2.06 30.79
C ASP A 6 -1.96 2.44 29.33
N LEU A 7 -1.85 1.45 28.43
CA LEU A 7 -2.18 1.62 27.02
C LEU A 7 -3.66 1.97 26.82
N ASP A 8 -4.56 1.26 27.49
CA ASP A 8 -6.00 1.50 27.38
C ASP A 8 -6.38 2.89 27.92
N LEU A 9 -5.75 3.35 29.02
CA LEU A 9 -5.97 4.69 29.58
C LEU A 9 -5.50 5.78 28.62
N GLU A 10 -4.34 5.60 28.01
CA GLU A 10 -3.79 6.56 27.04
C GLU A 10 -4.64 6.62 25.76
N VAL A 11 -5.05 5.48 25.21
CA VAL A 11 -5.93 5.39 24.03
C VAL A 11 -7.27 6.09 24.30
N ASN A 12 -7.88 5.82 25.46
CA ASN A 12 -9.14 6.46 25.85
C ASN A 12 -8.97 7.98 26.00
N ARG A 13 -7.87 8.44 26.61
CA ARG A 13 -7.57 9.86 26.76
C ARG A 13 -7.31 10.53 25.40
N ALA A 14 -6.60 9.87 24.49
CA ALA A 14 -6.31 10.37 23.15
C ALA A 14 -7.56 10.42 22.25
N SER A 15 -8.52 9.52 22.49
CA SER A 15 -9.74 9.41 21.69
C SER A 15 -10.88 10.31 22.18
N ARG A 16 -10.79 10.92 23.38
CA ARG A 16 -11.82 11.83 23.90
C ARG A 16 -12.04 13.01 22.96
N GLY A 17 -13.29 13.20 22.53
CA GLY A 17 -13.71 14.33 21.72
C GLY A 17 -13.25 14.28 20.26
N ARG A 18 -12.64 13.18 19.81
CA ARG A 18 -12.39 12.94 18.39
C ARG A 18 -13.62 12.29 17.77
N GLU A 19 -14.05 12.80 16.62
CA GLU A 19 -15.02 12.11 15.79
C GLU A 19 -14.44 10.75 15.40
N GLN A 20 -15.27 9.70 15.50
CA GLN A 20 -14.87 8.38 15.03
C GLN A 20 -14.47 8.53 13.55
N PRO A 21 -13.30 8.02 13.14
CA PRO A 21 -12.92 8.07 11.74
C PRO A 21 -14.04 7.41 10.94
N GLN A 22 -14.53 8.10 9.92
CA GLN A 22 -15.49 7.50 9.01
C GLN A 22 -14.88 6.22 8.46
N PRO A 23 -15.65 5.13 8.33
CA PRO A 23 -15.15 3.90 7.73
C PRO A 23 -14.66 4.23 6.31
N VAL A 24 -13.33 4.29 6.16
CA VAL A 24 -12.67 4.56 4.89
C VAL A 24 -12.48 3.22 4.19
N GLY A 25 -13.37 2.93 3.24
CA GLY A 25 -13.36 1.70 2.44
C GLY A 25 -14.38 0.65 2.90
N ASP A 26 -14.34 -0.51 2.23
CA ASP A 26 -15.07 -1.70 2.67
C ASP A 26 -14.50 -2.16 4.00
N THR A 27 -15.24 -1.97 5.09
CA THR A 27 -14.93 -2.64 6.35
C THR A 27 -14.85 -4.14 6.06
N LEU A 28 -13.80 -4.81 6.55
CA LEU A 28 -13.66 -6.26 6.39
C LEU A 28 -14.95 -6.95 6.82
N LEU A 29 -15.38 -7.94 6.03
CA LEU A 29 -16.52 -8.78 6.38
C LEU A 29 -16.26 -9.47 7.73
N PRO A 30 -17.29 -9.66 8.57
CA PRO A 30 -17.18 -10.46 9.80
C PRO A 30 -16.52 -11.81 9.54
N ALA A 31 -15.67 -12.28 10.48
CA ALA A 31 -14.94 -13.55 10.35
C ALA A 31 -15.88 -14.74 10.03
N ALA A 32 -17.05 -14.78 10.65
CA ALA A 32 -18.08 -15.81 10.39
C ALA A 32 -18.52 -15.91 8.91
N LEU A 33 -18.36 -14.83 8.13
CA LEU A 33 -18.70 -14.81 6.70
C LEU A 33 -17.53 -15.21 5.80
N THR A 34 -16.29 -15.22 6.30
CA THR A 34 -15.08 -15.47 5.50
C THR A 34 -14.30 -16.72 5.92
N GLU A 35 -14.65 -17.35 7.05
CA GLU A 35 -13.99 -18.57 7.57
C GLU A 35 -13.92 -19.74 6.58
N ARG A 36 -14.90 -19.86 5.67
CA ARG A 36 -14.96 -20.94 4.66
C ARG A 36 -14.60 -20.47 3.26
N LEU A 37 -14.15 -19.22 3.12
CA LEU A 37 -13.74 -18.71 1.83
C LEU A 37 -12.43 -19.39 1.43
N VAL A 38 -12.51 -20.25 0.42
CA VAL A 38 -11.32 -20.84 -0.20
C VAL A 38 -10.59 -19.72 -0.95
N PRO A 39 -9.29 -19.50 -0.71
CA PRO A 39 -8.51 -18.55 -1.50
C PRO A 39 -8.69 -18.83 -2.98
N ALA A 40 -8.82 -17.78 -3.78
CA ALA A 40 -8.85 -17.94 -5.22
C ALA A 40 -7.59 -18.73 -5.65
N PRO A 41 -7.71 -19.67 -6.61
CA PRO A 41 -6.55 -20.38 -7.12
C PRO A 41 -5.53 -19.34 -7.59
N GLU A 42 -4.26 -19.54 -7.26
CA GLU A 42 -3.18 -18.69 -7.75
C GLU A 42 -3.34 -18.60 -9.26
N LYS A 43 -3.52 -17.37 -9.77
CA LYS A 43 -3.56 -17.15 -11.21
C LYS A 43 -2.24 -17.71 -11.75
N PRO A 44 -2.25 -18.57 -12.78
CA PRO A 44 -1.01 -19.07 -13.36
C PRO A 44 -0.12 -17.86 -13.65
N LYS A 45 1.12 -17.93 -13.14
CA LYS A 45 2.13 -16.93 -13.49
C LYS A 45 2.25 -17.00 -15.00
N ASP A 46 1.85 -15.93 -15.64
CA ASP A 46 1.98 -15.76 -17.07
C ASP A 46 3.47 -15.52 -17.30
N GLU A 47 4.22 -16.54 -17.70
CA GLU A 47 5.66 -16.44 -17.97
C GLU A 47 5.93 -15.36 -19.03
N ASP A 48 4.95 -15.07 -19.89
CA ASP A 48 4.97 -13.97 -20.87
C ASP A 48 4.85 -12.57 -20.23
N GLN A 49 4.49 -12.46 -18.95
CA GLN A 49 4.49 -11.23 -18.15
C GLN A 49 5.74 -11.08 -17.27
N GLU A 50 6.73 -11.98 -17.38
CA GLU A 50 8.02 -11.77 -16.75
C GLU A 50 8.66 -10.49 -17.31
N LEU A 51 8.68 -9.45 -16.48
CA LEU A 51 9.22 -8.14 -16.83
C LEU A 51 10.70 -8.29 -17.21
N ASP A 52 11.05 -8.01 -18.47
CA ASP A 52 12.44 -7.93 -18.91
C ASP A 52 13.16 -6.82 -18.12
N ALA A 53 14.03 -7.25 -17.20
CA ALA A 53 14.80 -6.37 -16.35
C ALA A 53 15.58 -5.32 -17.17
N ASN A 54 16.13 -5.72 -18.32
CA ASN A 54 16.89 -4.81 -19.18
C ASN A 54 16.00 -3.71 -19.75
N ALA A 55 14.81 -4.05 -20.23
CA ALA A 55 13.83 -3.08 -20.72
C ALA A 55 13.39 -2.08 -19.63
N VAL A 56 13.27 -2.54 -18.37
CA VAL A 56 12.94 -1.68 -17.23
C VAL A 56 14.07 -0.67 -16.95
N PHE A 57 15.33 -1.13 -16.89
CA PHE A 57 16.49 -0.26 -16.67
C PHE A 57 16.70 0.75 -17.81
N ALA A 58 16.46 0.33 -19.06
CA ALA A 58 16.52 1.23 -20.21
C ALA A 58 15.44 2.32 -20.12
N LYS A 59 14.19 1.97 -19.79
CA LYS A 59 13.10 2.93 -19.61
C LYS A 59 13.34 3.90 -18.46
N LEU A 60 13.85 3.42 -17.32
CA LEU A 60 14.23 4.26 -16.18
C LEU A 60 15.34 5.25 -16.54
N SER A 61 16.34 4.80 -17.31
CA SER A 61 17.43 5.65 -17.81
C SER A 61 16.92 6.71 -18.79
N ALA A 62 16.00 6.34 -19.69
CA ALA A 62 15.36 7.25 -20.63
C ALA A 62 14.47 8.29 -19.93
N LEU A 63 13.72 7.89 -18.89
CA LEU A 63 12.92 8.82 -18.09
C LEU A 63 13.79 9.84 -17.37
N LYS A 64 14.87 9.38 -16.72
CA LYS A 64 15.81 10.24 -15.99
C LYS A 64 16.55 11.22 -16.90
N SER A 65 16.81 10.85 -18.15
CA SER A 65 17.43 11.75 -19.14
C SER A 65 16.45 12.74 -19.72
N LYS A 66 15.17 12.37 -19.89
CA LYS A 66 14.11 13.29 -20.31
C LYS A 66 13.87 14.41 -19.30
N ASP A 67 13.92 14.10 -18.00
CA ASP A 67 13.82 15.07 -16.91
C ASP A 67 14.98 16.09 -16.90
N LYS A 68 16.17 15.68 -17.37
CA LYS A 68 17.34 16.56 -17.50
C LYS A 68 17.36 17.41 -18.77
N GLY A 69 16.51 17.11 -19.75
CA GLY A 69 16.52 17.76 -21.07
C GLY A 69 15.68 19.04 -21.15
N GLU A 70 14.92 19.40 -20.10
CA GLU A 70 14.09 20.62 -20.09
C GLU A 70 14.74 21.80 -19.34
N ASP A 71 15.93 21.61 -18.73
CA ASP A 71 16.59 22.65 -17.90
C ASP A 71 17.98 23.09 -18.42
N ASP A 72 18.47 22.55 -19.55
CA ASP A 72 19.80 22.85 -20.13
C ASP A 72 19.71 23.59 -21.49
N GLU A 73 18.75 24.52 -21.67
CA GLU A 73 18.73 25.49 -22.79
C GLU A 73 18.77 26.96 -22.32
N GLN A 74 19.31 27.23 -21.13
CA GLN A 74 19.63 28.59 -20.65
C GLN A 74 21.04 28.65 -20.02
N GLU A 75 22.08 28.59 -20.84
CA GLU A 75 23.31 29.40 -20.67
C GLU A 75 24.09 29.53 -21.98
#